data_AF-U9UKZ8-F1
#
_entry.id   AF-U9UKZ8-F1
#
_cell.length_a   1.000
_cell.length_b   1.000
_cell.length_c   1.000
_cell.angle_alpha   90.00
_cell.angle_beta   90.00
_cell.angle_gamma   90.00
#
_symmetry.space_group_name_H-M   'P 1'
#
loop_
_entity.id
_entity.type
_entity.pdbx_description
1 polymer ?
#
loop_
_entity_poly.entity_id
_entity_poly.type
_entity_poly.pdbx_seq_one_letter_code
_entity_poly.pdbx_strand_id
1 'polypeptide(L)'
;MNEILNVESLLLLLQKFGDYLENFGFGFIEETKYDEPKRQLLEFILKYCTNLIYFDPGTPDDINIYSLIQSGQNINYLTIELDDFIYHTIYKEYSSNVLKNLGQVLPSNLEYLCLSISFNIHDLKIFLNNSQNIFIKKLLIKNIDGERDILFYIKEYIMKKERVKYFAFLDAENEENEGYNKELVFLKDEAKCMATLLPSDQY
;
A
#
# COMPACT_ATOMS: atom_id res chain seq x y z
N MET A 1 29.90 -4.72 7.99
CA MET A 1 29.43 -5.26 9.29
C MET A 1 28.03 -5.74 9.01
N ASN A 2 27.79 -7.05 8.92
CA ASN A 2 26.46 -7.59 8.62
C ASN A 2 25.65 -7.50 9.92
N GLU A 3 24.88 -6.43 10.08
CA GLU A 3 23.87 -6.36 11.14
C GLU A 3 22.80 -7.41 10.83
N ILE A 4 22.97 -8.58 11.42
CA ILE A 4 21.89 -9.55 11.54
C ILE A 4 20.94 -8.92 12.56
N LEU A 5 19.90 -8.23 12.08
CA LEU A 5 18.71 -7.94 12.85
C LEU A 5 18.20 -9.27 13.42
N ASN A 6 18.48 -9.55 14.70
CA ASN A 6 17.97 -10.74 15.35
C ASN A 6 16.47 -10.54 15.56
N VAL A 7 15.67 -11.33 14.84
CA VAL A 7 14.20 -11.35 14.88
C VAL A 7 13.70 -11.38 16.33
N GLU A 8 14.37 -12.11 17.22
CA GLU A 8 14.02 -12.18 18.64
C GLU A 8 14.03 -10.81 19.35
N SER A 9 15.00 -9.95 19.00
CA SER A 9 15.11 -8.61 19.60
C SER A 9 13.96 -7.71 19.15
N LEU A 10 13.53 -7.83 17.89
CA LEU A 10 12.39 -7.09 17.37
C LEU A 10 11.07 -7.59 17.99
N LEU A 11 10.91 -8.91 18.14
CA LEU A 11 9.76 -9.50 18.83
C LEU A 11 9.65 -9.03 20.30
N LEU A 12 10.77 -8.97 21.03
CA LEU A 12 10.81 -8.42 22.39
C LEU A 12 10.48 -6.93 22.43
N LEU A 13 10.89 -6.16 21.41
CA LEU A 13 10.54 -4.74 21.29
C LEU A 13 9.03 -4.57 21.13
N LEU A 14 8.41 -5.31 20.21
CA LEU A 14 6.96 -5.28 19.97
C LEU A 14 6.19 -5.70 21.24
N GLN A 15 6.66 -6.71 21.97
CA GLN A 15 6.06 -7.11 23.24
C GLN A 15 6.06 -6.02 24.31
N LYS A 16 7.13 -5.21 24.37
CA LYS A 16 7.33 -4.22 25.43
C LYS A 16 6.78 -2.84 25.08
N PHE A 17 6.78 -2.49 23.80
CA PHE A 17 6.53 -1.13 23.32
C PHE A 17 5.54 -1.07 22.15
N GLY A 18 4.93 -2.20 21.77
CA GLY A 18 4.02 -2.25 20.62
C GLY A 18 2.83 -1.29 20.78
N ASP A 19 2.33 -1.11 22.00
CA ASP A 19 1.26 -0.17 22.30
C ASP A 19 1.64 1.30 22.11
N TYR A 20 2.93 1.64 21.99
CA TYR A 20 3.40 2.98 21.64
C TYR A 20 3.71 3.13 20.15
N LEU A 21 3.64 2.05 19.37
CA LEU A 21 4.03 2.05 17.98
C LEU A 21 2.87 2.52 17.08
N GLU A 22 3.05 3.69 16.49
CA GLU A 22 2.05 4.29 15.58
C GLU A 22 2.36 4.02 14.10
N ASN A 23 3.60 3.74 13.73
CA ASN A 23 4.01 3.61 12.34
C ASN A 23 4.90 2.38 12.17
N PHE A 24 4.54 1.48 11.28
CA PHE A 24 5.36 0.31 10.96
C PHE A 24 5.38 0.03 9.47
N GLY A 25 6.56 -0.24 8.94
CA GLY A 25 6.75 -0.63 7.55
C GLY A 25 7.83 -1.71 7.45
N PHE A 26 7.54 -2.79 6.73
CA PHE A 26 8.57 -3.75 6.34
C PHE A 26 9.45 -3.19 5.22
N GLY A 27 8.92 -2.25 4.42
CA GLY A 27 9.57 -1.78 3.21
C GLY A 27 9.82 -2.93 2.23
N PHE A 28 10.83 -2.76 1.40
CA PHE A 28 11.25 -3.78 0.44
C PHE A 28 12.08 -4.87 1.13
N ILE A 29 11.62 -6.13 1.05
CA ILE A 29 12.34 -7.30 1.55
C ILE A 29 12.43 -8.33 0.42
N GLU A 30 13.65 -8.81 0.09
CA GLU A 30 13.85 -9.95 -0.80
C GLU A 30 13.15 -11.20 -0.22
N GLU A 31 12.08 -11.65 -0.88
CA GLU A 31 11.16 -12.71 -0.44
C GLU A 31 11.88 -13.97 0.08
N THR A 32 12.89 -14.44 -0.65
CA THR A 32 13.44 -15.79 -0.42
C THR A 32 14.16 -16.00 0.93
N LYS A 33 14.42 -14.95 1.72
CA LYS A 33 15.20 -15.06 2.97
C LYS A 33 14.40 -14.85 4.25
N TYR A 34 13.18 -14.32 4.19
CA TYR A 34 12.53 -13.76 5.40
C TYR A 34 11.03 -14.05 5.57
N ASP A 35 10.43 -14.94 4.77
CA ASP A 35 9.00 -15.28 4.90
C ASP A 35 8.62 -15.70 6.34
N GLU A 36 9.32 -16.66 6.93
CA GLU A 36 8.99 -17.15 8.28
C GLU A 36 9.20 -16.09 9.38
N PRO A 37 10.34 -15.37 9.45
CA PRO A 37 10.50 -14.21 10.33
C PRO A 37 9.42 -13.15 10.18
N LYS A 38 9.03 -12.84 8.95
CA LYS A 38 8.04 -11.81 8.65
C LYS A 38 6.66 -12.21 9.15
N ARG A 39 6.26 -13.47 8.94
CA ARG A 39 5.01 -14.04 9.48
C ARG A 39 4.95 -13.92 10.99
N GLN A 40 6.04 -14.30 11.67
CA GLN A 40 6.14 -14.20 13.13
C GLN A 40 6.05 -12.74 13.61
N LEU A 41 6.66 -11.81 12.89
CA LEU A 41 6.56 -10.37 13.20
C LEU A 41 5.13 -9.85 13.01
N LEU A 42 4.44 -10.24 11.93
CA LEU A 42 3.04 -9.87 11.68
C LEU A 42 2.10 -10.34 12.80
N GLU A 43 2.28 -11.57 13.30
CA GLU A 43 1.50 -12.08 14.45
C GLU A 43 1.72 -11.25 15.72
N PHE A 44 2.95 -10.79 15.93
CA PHE A 44 3.29 -9.94 17.08
C PHE A 44 2.77 -8.51 16.91
N ILE A 45 2.79 -7.95 15.70
CA ILE A 45 2.20 -6.64 15.40
C ILE A 45 0.70 -6.70 15.68
N LEU A 46 0.01 -7.72 15.17
CA LEU A 46 -1.41 -8.00 15.46
C LEU A 46 -1.70 -8.04 16.96
N LYS A 47 -0.82 -8.70 17.72
CA LYS A 47 -1.03 -8.94 19.14
C LYS A 47 -0.70 -7.75 20.04
N TYR A 48 0.37 -7.02 19.73
CA TYR A 48 0.94 -6.03 20.65
C TYR A 48 0.84 -4.59 20.14
N CYS A 49 0.67 -4.34 18.84
CA CYS A 49 0.66 -2.98 18.28
C CYS A 49 -0.75 -2.43 18.14
N THR A 50 -1.37 -2.05 19.26
CA THR A 50 -2.79 -1.65 19.31
C THR A 50 -3.08 -0.23 18.79
N ASN A 51 -2.04 0.60 18.63
CA ASN A 51 -2.16 2.02 18.25
C ASN A 51 -1.57 2.31 16.86
N LEU A 52 -1.50 1.31 15.98
CA LEU A 52 -0.94 1.46 14.65
C LEU A 52 -1.83 2.36 13.76
N ILE A 53 -1.22 3.42 13.20
CA ILE A 53 -1.82 4.44 12.34
C ILE A 53 -1.35 4.28 10.89
N TYR A 54 -0.03 4.06 10.70
CA TYR A 54 0.58 3.77 9.40
C TYR A 54 1.05 2.33 9.33
N PHE A 55 0.69 1.66 8.24
CA PHE A 55 1.15 0.32 7.97
C PHE A 55 1.61 0.14 6.52
N ASP A 56 2.81 -0.40 6.38
CA ASP A 56 3.34 -0.96 5.14
C ASP A 56 3.71 -2.44 5.39
N PRO A 57 2.93 -3.39 4.88
CA PRO A 57 3.20 -4.81 5.06
C PRO A 57 4.42 -5.32 4.29
N GLY A 58 5.07 -4.49 3.46
CA GLY A 58 6.01 -4.94 2.43
C GLY A 58 5.34 -5.91 1.48
N THR A 59 6.10 -6.71 0.72
CA THR A 59 5.61 -7.69 -0.26
C THR A 59 4.76 -8.79 0.37
N PRO A 60 3.43 -8.76 0.32
CA PRO A 60 2.54 -9.62 1.08
C PRO A 60 2.55 -11.07 0.63
N ASP A 61 3.03 -11.92 1.51
CA ASP A 61 3.17 -13.36 1.34
C ASP A 61 2.11 -14.15 2.15
N ASP A 62 1.13 -13.46 2.78
CA ASP A 62 0.17 -14.14 3.65
C ASP A 62 -1.19 -13.47 3.93
N ILE A 63 -2.14 -14.34 4.29
CA ILE A 63 -3.47 -14.07 4.88
C ILE A 63 -3.42 -13.07 6.05
N ASN A 64 -2.28 -13.00 6.74
CA ASN A 64 -2.07 -12.20 7.95
C ASN A 64 -2.25 -10.69 7.73
N ILE A 65 -2.01 -10.17 6.52
CA ILE A 65 -2.15 -8.74 6.24
C ILE A 65 -3.61 -8.32 6.21
N TYR A 66 -4.50 -9.14 5.62
CA TYR A 66 -5.93 -8.89 5.69
C TYR A 66 -6.45 -8.99 7.12
N SER A 67 -5.95 -9.95 7.90
CA SER A 67 -6.28 -10.06 9.34
C SER A 67 -5.86 -8.81 10.11
N LEU A 68 -4.71 -8.22 9.79
CA LEU A 68 -4.18 -7.02 10.43
C LEU A 68 -5.04 -5.80 10.12
N ILE A 69 -5.40 -5.63 8.85
CA ILE A 69 -6.33 -4.57 8.41
C ILE A 69 -7.73 -4.79 9.02
N GLN A 70 -8.21 -6.04 9.07
CA GLN A 70 -9.54 -6.39 9.57
C GLN A 70 -9.66 -6.35 11.11
N SER A 71 -8.54 -6.44 11.84
CA SER A 71 -8.51 -6.55 13.32
C SER A 71 -9.10 -5.34 14.06
N GLY A 72 -9.52 -4.29 13.35
CA GLY A 72 -10.13 -3.09 13.94
C GLY A 72 -9.11 -2.10 14.48
N GLN A 73 -7.83 -2.27 14.15
CA GLN A 73 -6.81 -1.25 14.36
C GLN A 73 -7.14 0.03 13.58
N ASN A 74 -6.81 1.19 14.15
CA ASN A 74 -7.07 2.49 13.54
C ASN A 74 -6.03 2.83 12.46
N ILE A 75 -5.85 1.94 11.48
CA ILE A 75 -4.93 2.16 10.37
C ILE A 75 -5.56 3.20 9.44
N ASN A 76 -5.03 4.42 9.50
CA ASN A 76 -5.45 5.53 8.66
C ASN A 76 -4.62 5.59 7.36
N TYR A 77 -3.41 5.03 7.35
CA TYR A 77 -2.49 5.09 6.23
C TYR A 77 -2.00 3.68 5.88
N LEU A 78 -2.32 3.23 4.68
CA LEU A 78 -1.91 1.93 4.17
C LEU A 78 -1.15 2.09 2.86
N THR A 79 0.01 1.45 2.78
CA THR A 79 0.84 1.40 1.58
C THR A 79 1.06 -0.05 1.20
N ILE A 80 0.79 -0.43 -0.06
CA ILE A 80 1.11 -1.74 -0.61
C ILE A 80 1.86 -1.51 -1.91
N GLU A 81 3.14 -1.83 -1.91
CA GLU A 81 4.04 -1.57 -3.03
C GLU A 81 4.81 -2.84 -3.39
N LEU A 82 4.91 -3.08 -4.69
CA LEU A 82 5.74 -4.12 -5.31
C LEU A 82 6.86 -3.45 -6.08
N ASP A 83 8.00 -4.15 -6.14
CA ASP A 83 9.15 -3.71 -6.91
C ASP A 83 8.96 -4.01 -8.41
N ASP A 84 9.34 -3.03 -9.24
CA ASP A 84 9.24 -3.04 -10.69
C ASP A 84 10.24 -4.01 -11.34
N PHE A 85 11.30 -4.42 -10.63
CA PHE A 85 12.50 -5.02 -11.24
C PHE A 85 12.61 -6.55 -11.18
N ILE A 86 11.77 -7.26 -10.43
CA ILE A 86 11.98 -8.69 -10.16
C ILE A 86 10.65 -9.47 -10.32
N TYR A 87 10.68 -10.69 -10.88
CA TYR A 87 9.58 -11.68 -10.88
C TYR A 87 8.16 -11.26 -11.34
N HIS A 88 8.00 -10.73 -12.56
CA HIS A 88 6.69 -10.38 -13.17
C HIS A 88 5.57 -11.42 -13.00
N THR A 89 5.85 -12.72 -13.04
CA THR A 89 4.79 -13.75 -12.99
C THR A 89 4.25 -13.97 -11.58
N ILE A 90 5.10 -13.98 -10.56
CA ILE A 90 4.70 -14.19 -9.15
C ILE A 90 3.90 -12.95 -8.69
N TYR A 91 4.36 -11.76 -9.07
CA TYR A 91 3.70 -10.51 -8.69
C TYR A 91 2.35 -10.28 -9.35
N LYS A 92 2.07 -10.88 -10.52
CA LYS A 92 0.75 -10.79 -11.16
C LYS A 92 -0.32 -11.53 -10.38
N GLU A 93 -0.05 -12.78 -10.02
CA GLU A 93 -1.00 -13.58 -9.22
C GLU A 93 -1.23 -12.92 -7.85
N TYR A 94 -0.15 -12.47 -7.24
CA TYR A 94 -0.20 -11.74 -5.98
C TYR A 94 -1.05 -10.47 -6.06
N SER A 95 -0.75 -9.56 -6.99
CA SER A 95 -1.49 -8.31 -7.15
C SER A 95 -2.96 -8.53 -7.44
N SER A 96 -3.28 -9.58 -8.23
CA SER A 96 -4.66 -10.02 -8.46
C SER A 96 -5.36 -10.40 -7.15
N ASN A 97 -4.67 -11.14 -6.28
CA ASN A 97 -5.18 -11.56 -4.98
C ASN A 97 -5.41 -10.36 -4.04
N VAL A 98 -4.50 -9.38 -4.02
CA VAL A 98 -4.67 -8.11 -3.29
C VAL A 98 -5.92 -7.40 -3.69
N LEU A 99 -6.08 -7.14 -4.99
CA LEU A 99 -7.20 -6.35 -5.47
C LEU A 99 -8.54 -7.05 -5.21
N LYS A 100 -8.57 -8.38 -5.28
CA LYS A 100 -9.78 -9.17 -5.00
C LYS A 100 -10.20 -9.11 -3.53
N ASN A 101 -9.27 -9.07 -2.59
CA ASN A 101 -9.57 -9.19 -1.16
C ASN A 101 -9.51 -7.86 -0.40
N LEU A 102 -8.56 -6.98 -0.72
CA LEU A 102 -8.26 -5.77 0.04
C LEU A 102 -9.50 -4.89 0.22
N GLY A 103 -10.27 -4.68 -0.85
CA GLY A 103 -11.45 -3.82 -0.81
C GLY A 103 -12.51 -4.25 0.22
N GLN A 104 -12.54 -5.53 0.63
CA GLN A 104 -13.50 -6.05 1.61
C GLN A 104 -13.08 -5.78 3.06
N VAL A 105 -11.79 -5.59 3.31
CA VAL A 105 -11.23 -5.45 4.65
C VAL A 105 -10.70 -4.04 4.93
N LEU A 106 -10.74 -3.12 3.95
CA LEU A 106 -10.24 -1.75 4.12
C LEU A 106 -10.84 -1.07 5.38
N PRO A 107 -10.03 -0.34 6.16
CA PRO A 107 -10.51 0.41 7.31
C PRO A 107 -11.47 1.52 6.87
N SER A 108 -12.52 1.77 7.68
CA SER A 108 -13.54 2.78 7.36
C SER A 108 -13.06 4.23 7.48
N ASN A 109 -11.98 4.46 8.23
CA ASN A 109 -11.37 5.75 8.55
C ASN A 109 -10.09 6.02 7.72
N LEU A 110 -9.96 5.40 6.55
CA LEU A 110 -8.74 5.48 5.74
C LEU A 110 -8.50 6.91 5.20
N GLU A 111 -7.39 7.51 5.61
CA GLU A 111 -6.94 8.81 5.13
C GLU A 111 -6.06 8.69 3.88
N TYR A 112 -5.27 7.61 3.77
CA TYR A 112 -4.35 7.39 2.67
C TYR A 112 -4.28 5.92 2.30
N LEU A 113 -4.38 5.65 1.00
CA LEU A 113 -4.09 4.35 0.40
C LEU A 113 -3.12 4.52 -0.77
N CYS A 114 -1.97 3.86 -0.72
CA CYS A 114 -1.08 3.68 -1.84
C CYS A 114 -1.13 2.23 -2.33
N LEU A 115 -1.37 2.05 -3.63
CA LEU A 115 -1.26 0.77 -4.33
C LEU A 115 -0.27 0.93 -5.48
N SER A 116 0.95 0.44 -5.34
CA SER A 116 1.92 0.32 -6.44
C SER A 116 2.09 -1.16 -6.78
N ILE A 117 1.22 -1.69 -7.64
CA ILE A 117 1.15 -3.12 -7.93
C ILE A 117 0.87 -3.36 -9.43
N SER A 118 1.02 -4.60 -9.89
CA SER A 118 0.74 -4.99 -11.28
C SER A 118 -0.72 -5.38 -11.42
N PHE A 119 -1.51 -4.69 -12.23
CA PHE A 119 -2.91 -5.07 -12.37
C PHE A 119 -3.50 -4.86 -13.74
N ASN A 120 -4.47 -5.72 -14.05
CA ASN A 120 -5.36 -5.56 -15.19
C ASN A 120 -6.64 -4.82 -14.76
N ILE A 121 -7.38 -4.33 -15.75
CA ILE A 121 -8.63 -3.60 -15.53
C ILE A 121 -9.71 -4.41 -14.77
N HIS A 122 -9.73 -5.74 -14.90
CA HIS A 122 -10.73 -6.59 -14.28
C HIS A 122 -10.53 -6.70 -12.77
N ASP A 123 -9.29 -6.91 -12.32
CA ASP A 123 -8.99 -7.02 -10.89
C ASP A 123 -9.17 -5.68 -10.18
N LEU A 124 -8.79 -4.58 -10.85
CA LEU A 124 -9.09 -3.22 -10.36
C LEU A 124 -10.60 -3.00 -10.19
N LYS A 125 -11.44 -3.45 -11.13
CA LYS A 125 -12.91 -3.36 -10.98
C LYS A 125 -13.40 -4.07 -9.74
N ILE A 126 -12.87 -5.26 -9.45
CA ILE A 126 -13.24 -6.02 -8.26
C ILE A 126 -12.86 -5.22 -7.01
N PHE A 127 -11.63 -4.69 -6.93
CA PHE A 127 -11.20 -3.85 -5.81
C PHE A 127 -12.13 -2.65 -5.61
N LEU A 128 -12.41 -1.92 -6.68
CA LEU A 128 -13.24 -0.72 -6.64
C LEU A 128 -14.72 -1.03 -6.27
N ASN A 129 -15.23 -2.20 -6.65
CA ASN A 129 -16.56 -2.68 -6.25
C ASN A 129 -16.59 -3.11 -4.77
N ASN A 130 -15.58 -3.86 -4.31
CA ASN A 130 -15.51 -4.34 -2.94
C ASN A 130 -15.33 -3.19 -1.94
N SER A 131 -14.59 -2.15 -2.34
CA SER A 131 -14.37 -0.93 -1.54
C SER A 131 -15.46 0.14 -1.70
N GLN A 132 -16.62 -0.17 -2.30
CA GLN A 132 -17.59 0.86 -2.67
C GLN A 132 -18.19 1.66 -1.51
N ASN A 133 -18.20 1.10 -0.30
CA ASN A 133 -18.75 1.73 0.91
C ASN A 133 -17.69 2.48 1.73
N ILE A 134 -16.44 2.49 1.26
CA ILE A 134 -15.32 3.12 1.95
C ILE A 134 -15.00 4.46 1.28
N PHE A 135 -14.91 5.50 2.09
CA PHE A 135 -14.38 6.80 1.68
C PHE A 135 -12.87 6.80 1.89
N ILE A 136 -12.11 7.17 0.86
CA ILE A 136 -10.65 7.25 0.91
C ILE A 136 -10.24 8.69 0.66
N LYS A 137 -9.68 9.38 1.65
CA LYS A 137 -9.33 10.79 1.49
C LYS A 137 -8.24 11.00 0.43
N LYS A 138 -7.20 10.17 0.41
CA LYS A 138 -6.12 10.20 -0.59
C LYS A 138 -5.88 8.80 -1.14
N LEU A 139 -6.03 8.62 -2.45
CA LEU A 139 -5.77 7.37 -3.14
C LEU A 139 -4.70 7.56 -4.21
N LEU A 140 -3.59 6.86 -4.06
CA LEU A 140 -2.53 6.74 -5.05
C LEU A 140 -2.57 5.33 -5.66
N ILE A 141 -2.65 5.24 -6.98
CA ILE A 141 -2.54 3.99 -7.72
C ILE A 141 -1.40 4.11 -8.73
N LYS A 142 -0.37 3.27 -8.60
CA LYS A 142 0.68 3.06 -9.61
C LYS A 142 0.46 1.68 -10.24
N ASN A 143 0.26 1.64 -11.57
CA ASN A 143 0.34 0.39 -12.31
C ASN A 143 1.78 0.16 -12.78
N ILE A 144 2.38 -0.92 -12.31
CA ILE A 144 3.76 -1.27 -12.69
C ILE A 144 3.85 -1.95 -14.05
N ASP A 145 2.72 -2.45 -14.59
CA ASP A 145 2.66 -3.24 -15.82
C ASP A 145 2.43 -2.39 -17.10
N GLY A 146 2.17 -1.08 -17.00
CA GLY A 146 2.06 -0.21 -18.18
C GLY A 146 0.74 -0.26 -18.96
N GLU A 147 -0.34 -0.84 -18.42
CA GLU A 147 -1.56 -1.07 -19.22
C GLU A 147 -2.31 0.24 -19.59
N ARG A 148 -2.37 0.51 -20.90
CA ARG A 148 -3.15 1.61 -21.50
C ARG A 148 -4.64 1.54 -21.13
N ASP A 149 -5.29 2.71 -21.10
CA ASP A 149 -6.74 2.91 -20.85
C ASP A 149 -7.26 2.67 -19.42
N ILE A 150 -6.42 2.25 -18.49
CA ILE A 150 -6.79 2.08 -17.07
C ILE A 150 -7.23 3.40 -16.42
N LEU A 151 -6.50 4.49 -16.71
CA LEU A 151 -6.79 5.80 -16.14
C LEU A 151 -8.21 6.28 -16.46
N PHE A 152 -8.68 6.05 -17.68
CA PHE A 152 -10.03 6.40 -18.10
C PHE A 152 -11.07 5.68 -17.23
N TYR A 153 -10.86 4.39 -17.01
CA TYR A 153 -11.77 3.58 -16.20
C TYR A 153 -11.79 4.00 -14.73
N ILE A 154 -10.61 4.28 -14.15
CA ILE A 154 -10.52 4.73 -12.76
C ILE A 154 -11.24 6.07 -12.59
N LYS A 155 -11.02 7.03 -13.50
CA LYS A 155 -11.70 8.33 -13.49
C LYS A 155 -13.21 8.16 -13.48
N GLU A 156 -13.77 7.35 -14.39
CA GLU A 156 -15.22 7.12 -14.42
C GLU A 156 -15.77 6.53 -13.12
N TYR A 157 -15.09 5.54 -12.55
CA TYR A 157 -15.61 4.82 -11.39
C TYR A 157 -15.46 5.61 -10.09
N ILE A 158 -14.30 6.26 -9.88
CA ILE A 158 -14.00 7.00 -8.66
C ILE A 158 -14.76 8.33 -8.62
N MET A 159 -14.76 9.08 -9.73
CA MET A 159 -15.37 10.42 -9.76
C MET A 159 -16.89 10.37 -9.64
N LYS A 160 -17.56 9.41 -10.31
CA LYS A 160 -19.03 9.33 -10.28
C LYS A 160 -19.60 9.03 -8.89
N LYS A 161 -18.80 8.41 -8.00
CA LYS A 161 -19.23 8.01 -6.67
C LYS A 161 -18.76 8.94 -5.55
N GLU A 162 -17.97 9.98 -5.85
CA GLU A 162 -17.42 10.96 -4.89
C GLU A 162 -16.75 10.35 -3.64
N ARG A 163 -16.28 9.10 -3.74
CA ARG A 163 -15.74 8.33 -2.61
C ARG A 163 -14.25 8.53 -2.37
N VAL A 164 -13.60 9.31 -3.22
CA VAL A 164 -12.18 9.69 -3.09
C VAL A 164 -12.07 11.19 -3.19
N LYS A 165 -11.42 11.82 -2.20
CA LYS A 165 -11.21 13.28 -2.22
C LYS A 165 -10.03 13.67 -3.09
N TYR A 166 -8.88 13.01 -2.93
CA TYR A 166 -7.68 13.26 -3.73
C TYR A 166 -7.25 11.97 -4.39
N PHE A 167 -7.09 11.99 -5.70
CA PHE A 167 -6.65 10.85 -6.48
C PHE A 167 -5.33 11.17 -7.17
N ALA A 168 -4.46 10.18 -7.30
CA ALA A 168 -3.24 10.25 -8.09
C ALA A 168 -3.05 8.91 -8.80
N PHE A 169 -2.63 8.97 -10.07
CA PHE A 169 -2.35 7.80 -10.88
C PHE A 169 -0.94 7.91 -11.48
N LEU A 170 -0.22 6.80 -11.45
CA LEU A 170 1.11 6.66 -12.05
C LEU A 170 1.07 5.40 -12.93
N ASP A 171 1.74 5.45 -14.07
CA ASP A 171 1.86 4.31 -14.98
C ASP A 171 3.32 4.14 -15.34
N ALA A 172 3.84 2.91 -15.35
CA ALA A 172 5.25 2.63 -15.59
C ALA A 172 5.74 3.16 -16.96
N GLU A 173 4.88 3.15 -17.99
CA GLU A 173 5.21 3.71 -19.31
C GLU A 173 5.43 5.25 -19.30
N ASN A 174 5.00 5.95 -18.23
CA ASN A 174 5.23 7.39 -18.04
C ASN A 174 6.61 7.70 -17.42
N GLU A 175 7.37 6.71 -16.97
CA GLU A 175 8.71 6.93 -16.40
C GLU A 175 9.80 7.05 -17.48
N GLU A 176 9.64 6.40 -18.64
CA GLU A 176 10.64 6.45 -19.73
C GLU A 176 10.45 7.63 -20.71
N ASN A 177 9.27 8.26 -20.72
CA ASN A 177 8.98 9.39 -21.62
C ASN A 177 8.94 10.71 -20.84
N GLU A 178 10.06 11.45 -20.81
CA GLU A 178 10.14 12.84 -20.28
C GLU A 178 9.13 13.83 -20.91
N GLY A 179 8.37 13.41 -21.93
CA GLY A 179 7.40 14.22 -22.68
C GLY A 179 5.91 13.88 -22.49
N TYR A 180 5.55 12.75 -21.87
CA TYR A 180 4.15 12.45 -21.54
C TYR A 180 3.93 12.72 -20.06
N ASN A 181 3.15 13.77 -19.80
CA ASN A 181 2.88 14.29 -18.46
C ASN A 181 2.66 13.15 -17.44
N LYS A 182 3.41 13.17 -16.34
CA LYS A 182 2.99 12.56 -15.08
C LYS A 182 1.58 13.09 -14.79
N GLU A 183 0.53 12.36 -15.17
CA GLU A 183 -0.86 12.76 -14.92
C GLU A 183 -1.15 12.52 -13.43
N LEU A 184 -0.59 13.38 -12.59
CA LEU A 184 -1.09 13.62 -11.24
C LEU A 184 -2.44 14.31 -11.38
N VAL A 185 -3.49 13.51 -11.55
CA VAL A 185 -4.86 14.01 -11.68
C VAL A 185 -5.38 14.38 -10.29
N PHE A 186 -4.96 15.53 -9.76
CA PHE A 186 -5.50 16.09 -8.54
C PHE A 186 -6.96 16.50 -8.74
N LEU A 187 -7.89 15.73 -8.22
CA LEU A 187 -9.32 16.04 -8.31
C LEU A 187 -9.76 16.90 -7.11
N LYS A 188 -9.75 18.23 -7.32
CA LYS A 188 -10.38 19.33 -6.56
C LYS A 188 -10.06 19.48 -5.05
N ASP A 189 -9.01 20.24 -4.75
CA ASP A 189 -9.08 21.69 -4.51
C ASP A 189 -7.68 22.26 -4.77
N GLU A 190 -7.61 23.51 -5.19
CA GLU A 190 -6.37 24.18 -5.62
C GLU A 190 -5.22 24.07 -4.60
N ALA A 191 -4.01 23.87 -5.13
CA ALA A 191 -2.70 24.16 -4.52
C ALA A 191 -2.25 23.35 -3.27
N LYS A 192 -1.37 22.36 -3.49
CA LYS A 192 0.09 22.46 -3.23
C LYS A 192 0.76 21.09 -3.40
N CYS A 193 1.84 21.09 -4.18
CA CYS A 193 2.80 20.00 -4.23
C CYS A 193 3.22 19.57 -2.82
N MET A 194 3.22 18.27 -2.55
CA MET A 194 4.07 17.65 -1.53
C MET A 194 5.06 16.72 -2.23
N ALA A 195 5.90 17.33 -3.08
CA ALA A 195 7.21 16.76 -3.38
C ALA A 195 8.16 17.32 -2.32
N THR A 196 8.21 16.66 -1.15
CA THR A 196 9.32 16.63 -0.17
C THR A 196 8.81 16.03 1.14
N LEU A 197 9.12 14.76 1.40
CA LEU A 197 9.38 14.27 2.75
C LEU A 197 10.53 13.25 2.67
N LEU A 198 11.71 13.76 2.34
CA LEU A 198 12.95 13.27 2.95
C LEU A 198 13.57 14.49 3.65
N PRO A 199 13.68 14.50 4.98
CA PRO A 199 14.60 15.42 5.63
C PRO A 199 16.02 14.91 5.31
N SER A 200 16.59 15.43 4.22
CA SER A 200 18.04 15.56 4.16
C SER A 200 18.39 16.83 4.92
N ASP A 201 19.37 16.69 5.81
CA ASP A 201 19.98 17.71 6.66
C ASP A 201 19.31 17.94 8.03
N GLN A 202 19.77 17.18 9.02
CA GLN A 202 20.27 17.76 10.27
C GLN A 202 21.23 16.82 11.02
N TYR A 203 22.50 17.26 11.04
CA TYR A 203 23.70 16.83 11.77
C TYR A 203 24.56 15.70 11.17
#